data_AF-A0A6G6WZM5-F1
#
_entry.id   AF-A0A6G6WZM5-F1
#
_cell.length_a   1.000
_cell.length_b   1.000
_cell.length_c   1.000
_cell.angle_alpha   90.00
_cell.angle_beta   90.00
_cell.angle_gamma   90.00
#
_symmetry.space_group_name_H-M   'P 1'
#
loop_
_entity.id
_entity.type
_entity.pdbx_description
1 polymer ?
#
loop_
_entity_poly.entity_id
_entity_poly.type
_entity_poly.pdbx_seq_one_letter_code
_entity_poly.pdbx_strand_id
1 'polypeptide(L)'
;MPAPAEADGNGRHLLARFADWAVSSYGSSRSSALVRVGLALLFWSRWAGELLLYMNQSLPGLILSVNFFIATTLLFVGYKSRLAAVWSGLVGFAIYYYFGHALGREPWTHHHAYLLSVAALLIALTPCGRSFSLDRYLAVTRARREGHAPPPEYGNLWGLRLIVLQLSVLYFFSAFDKTSLAFLSGARLEHIFLWFYAGSDYPGLPGFRHLAMLTAIAVVLLEYALAFGLPFLPTRRYLIWAGLAFHAIIYVALPVYTFSATMMVLYLAYLDADDVDKVIRRVQGMEPAAKTGETTS
;
A
#
# COMPACT_ATOMS: atom_id res chain seq x y z
N MET A 1 45.04 7.35 -35.25
CA MET A 1 44.32 7.74 -34.01
C MET A 1 42.92 7.15 -34.09
N PRO A 2 42.51 6.24 -33.17
CA PRO A 2 41.13 5.79 -33.13
C PRO A 2 40.25 6.89 -32.54
N ALA A 3 39.06 7.08 -33.13
CA ALA A 3 38.07 8.05 -32.69
C ALA A 3 37.52 7.69 -31.29
N PRO A 4 37.21 8.69 -30.45
CA PRO A 4 36.61 8.44 -29.14
C PRO A 4 35.22 7.83 -29.30
N ALA A 5 34.95 6.78 -28.53
CA ALA A 5 33.72 6.01 -28.56
C ALA A 5 32.49 6.82 -28.12
N GLU A 6 31.42 6.75 -28.92
CA GLU A 6 30.08 7.24 -28.64
C GLU A 6 29.45 6.48 -27.45
N ALA A 7 29.81 6.84 -26.21
CA ALA A 7 29.20 6.27 -25.01
C ALA A 7 28.02 7.12 -24.45
N ASP A 8 27.71 8.27 -25.06
CA ASP A 8 26.91 9.32 -24.40
C ASP A 8 25.39 9.28 -24.69
N GLY A 9 24.94 8.40 -25.59
CA GLY A 9 23.52 8.32 -26.00
C GLY A 9 22.61 7.49 -25.08
N ASN A 10 23.12 6.40 -24.51
CA ASN A 10 22.26 5.40 -23.84
C ASN A 10 21.84 5.83 -22.42
N GLY A 11 22.71 6.53 -21.68
CA GLY A 11 22.42 6.99 -20.33
C GLY A 11 21.33 8.07 -20.28
N ARG A 12 21.35 9.02 -21.23
CA ARG A 12 20.33 10.08 -21.33
C ARG A 12 18.95 9.50 -21.63
N HIS A 13 18.88 8.46 -22.46
CA HIS A 13 17.63 7.78 -22.80
C HIS A 13 17.03 7.02 -21.60
N LEU A 14 17.86 6.36 -20.79
CA LEU A 14 17.40 5.69 -19.56
C LEU A 14 16.89 6.69 -18.51
N LEU A 15 17.61 7.80 -18.31
CA LEU A 15 17.20 8.85 -17.39
C LEU A 15 15.89 9.52 -17.82
N ALA A 16 15.73 9.81 -19.12
CA ALA A 16 14.48 10.36 -19.65
C ALA A 16 13.31 9.38 -19.42
N ARG A 17 13.48 8.09 -19.74
CA ARG A 17 12.46 7.07 -19.50
C ARG A 17 12.10 6.92 -18.03
N PHE A 18 13.09 7.00 -17.13
CA PHE A 18 12.86 6.96 -15.69
C PHE A 18 12.09 8.20 -15.23
N ALA A 19 12.50 9.40 -15.67
CA ALA A 19 11.82 10.65 -15.34
C ALA A 19 10.38 10.67 -15.86
N ASP A 20 10.14 10.19 -17.09
CA ASP A 20 8.81 10.10 -17.67
C ASP A 20 7.91 9.14 -16.88
N TRP A 21 8.46 7.98 -16.49
CA TRP A 21 7.74 7.03 -15.65
C TRP A 21 7.45 7.56 -14.25
N ALA A 22 8.43 8.24 -13.63
CA ALA A 22 8.37 8.68 -12.24
C ALA A 22 7.54 9.96 -12.05
N VAL A 23 7.71 10.95 -12.93
CA VAL A 23 7.19 12.33 -12.74
C VAL A 23 6.09 12.66 -13.73
N SER A 24 6.22 12.23 -14.98
CA SER A 24 5.29 12.63 -16.07
C SER A 24 4.09 11.68 -16.21
N SER A 25 4.03 10.60 -15.43
CA SER A 25 2.94 9.63 -15.54
C SER A 25 1.58 10.22 -15.12
N TYR A 26 0.60 10.11 -16.00
CA TYR A 26 -0.75 10.64 -15.84
C TYR A 26 -1.76 9.54 -16.12
N GLY A 27 -2.82 9.44 -15.32
CA GLY A 27 -3.85 8.41 -15.49
C GLY A 27 -5.00 8.57 -14.51
N SER A 28 -5.92 7.60 -14.50
CA SER A 28 -7.10 7.63 -13.64
C SER A 28 -6.79 7.78 -12.15
N SER A 29 -7.56 8.59 -11.43
CA SER A 29 -7.44 8.76 -9.97
C SER A 29 -8.14 7.69 -9.15
N ARG A 30 -8.83 6.73 -9.80
CA ARG A 30 -9.66 5.74 -9.11
C ARG A 30 -8.86 4.78 -8.24
N SER A 31 -7.70 4.31 -8.70
CA SER A 31 -6.80 3.49 -7.87
C SER A 31 -6.37 4.23 -6.59
N SER A 32 -5.99 5.50 -6.70
CA SER A 32 -5.63 6.32 -5.53
C SER A 32 -6.80 6.52 -4.58
N ALA A 33 -8.03 6.67 -5.10
CA ALA A 33 -9.23 6.78 -4.27
C ALA A 33 -9.54 5.48 -3.51
N LEU A 34 -9.39 4.32 -4.17
CA LEU A 34 -9.55 3.02 -3.52
C LEU A 34 -8.49 2.78 -2.43
N VAL A 35 -7.23 3.11 -2.70
CA VAL A 35 -6.17 3.06 -1.69
C VAL A 35 -6.51 3.95 -0.50
N ARG A 36 -6.96 5.20 -0.73
CA ARG A 36 -7.38 6.12 0.34
C ARG A 36 -8.47 5.50 1.23
N VAL A 37 -9.52 4.96 0.62
CA VAL A 37 -10.62 4.32 1.36
C VAL A 37 -10.12 3.11 2.15
N GLY A 38 -9.32 2.24 1.52
CA GLY A 38 -8.72 1.07 2.16
C GLY A 38 -7.83 1.45 3.35
N LEU A 39 -7.00 2.48 3.22
CA LEU A 39 -6.16 2.96 4.32
C LEU A 39 -6.99 3.47 5.50
N ALA A 40 -8.05 4.25 5.27
CA ALA A 40 -8.91 4.71 6.37
C ALA A 40 -9.57 3.54 7.13
N LEU A 41 -10.05 2.51 6.40
CA LEU A 41 -10.59 1.30 7.00
C LEU A 41 -9.52 0.53 7.80
N LEU A 42 -8.27 0.50 7.32
CA LEU A 42 -7.15 -0.12 8.02
C LEU A 42 -6.76 0.63 9.29
N PHE A 43 -6.80 1.97 9.28
CA PHE A 43 -6.63 2.77 10.50
C PHE A 43 -7.68 2.37 11.55
N TRP A 44 -8.95 2.27 11.16
CA TRP A 44 -10.01 1.85 12.07
C TRP A 44 -9.83 0.41 12.55
N SER A 45 -9.56 -0.52 11.63
CA SER A 45 -9.31 -1.91 11.97
C SER A 45 -8.13 -2.08 12.93
N ARG A 46 -7.11 -1.22 12.84
CA ARG A 46 -5.96 -1.28 13.73
C ARG A 46 -6.25 -0.66 15.09
N TRP A 47 -6.80 0.55 15.14
CA TRP A 47 -6.76 1.36 16.37
C TRP A 47 -8.12 1.81 16.90
N ALA A 48 -9.22 1.71 16.14
CA ALA A 48 -10.48 2.29 16.59
C ALA A 48 -10.96 1.72 17.92
N GLY A 49 -10.82 0.40 18.13
CA GLY A 49 -11.21 -0.24 19.39
C GLY A 49 -10.39 0.23 20.61
N GLU A 50 -9.09 0.48 20.42
CA GLU A 50 -8.20 0.95 21.48
C GLU A 50 -8.32 2.46 21.74
N LEU A 51 -8.85 3.22 20.77
CA LEU A 51 -9.01 4.66 20.82
C LEU A 51 -10.45 5.12 21.07
N LEU A 52 -11.39 4.22 21.39
CA LEU A 52 -12.73 4.61 21.81
C LEU A 52 -12.63 5.60 22.99
N LEU A 53 -13.46 6.65 22.97
CA LEU A 53 -13.34 7.79 23.91
C LEU A 53 -13.41 7.38 25.39
N TYR A 54 -14.08 6.26 25.69
CA TYR A 54 -14.19 5.75 27.06
C TYR A 54 -13.00 4.88 27.50
N MET A 55 -12.15 4.40 26.58
CA MET A 55 -11.03 3.50 26.88
C MET A 55 -9.85 4.25 27.52
N ASN A 56 -9.70 5.55 27.26
CA ASN A 56 -8.65 6.37 27.84
C ASN A 56 -9.13 7.80 28.08
N GLN A 57 -9.54 8.08 29.32
CA GLN A 57 -10.09 9.37 29.74
C GLN A 57 -9.02 10.42 30.12
N SER A 58 -7.73 10.09 30.00
CA SER A 58 -6.69 11.10 30.17
C SER A 58 -6.80 12.16 29.07
N LEU A 59 -6.49 13.42 29.37
CA LEU A 59 -6.56 14.51 28.39
C LEU A 59 -5.76 14.23 27.11
N PRO A 60 -4.50 13.73 27.16
CA PRO A 60 -3.76 13.35 25.95
C PRO A 60 -4.43 12.22 25.18
N GLY A 61 -5.02 11.25 25.88
CA GLY A 61 -5.76 10.14 25.28
C GLY A 61 -6.99 10.62 24.52
N LEU A 62 -7.80 11.48 25.14
CA LEU A 62 -9.00 12.06 24.52
C LEU A 62 -8.64 12.91 23.30
N ILE A 63 -7.60 13.75 23.40
CA ILE A 63 -7.10 14.54 22.26
C ILE A 63 -6.69 13.62 21.11
N LEU A 64 -5.92 12.57 21.39
CA LEU A 64 -5.50 11.60 20.38
C LEU A 64 -6.71 10.92 19.73
N SER A 65 -7.64 10.39 20.53
CA SER A 65 -8.83 9.68 20.04
C SER A 65 -9.71 10.56 19.15
N VAL A 66 -9.97 11.80 19.57
CA VAL A 66 -10.76 12.76 18.77
C VAL A 66 -10.06 13.07 17.45
N ASN A 67 -8.75 13.36 17.50
CA ASN A 67 -7.96 13.61 16.28
C ASN A 67 -7.97 12.39 15.35
N PHE A 68 -7.81 11.18 15.89
CA PHE A 68 -7.86 9.94 15.13
C PHE A 68 -9.18 9.78 14.40
N PHE A 69 -10.32 9.85 15.09
CA PHE A 69 -11.62 9.63 14.46
C PHE A 69 -11.95 10.73 13.46
N ILE A 70 -11.63 12.00 13.73
CA ILE A 70 -11.86 13.09 12.78
C ILE A 70 -10.98 12.89 11.53
N ALA A 71 -9.66 12.76 11.70
CA ALA A 71 -8.72 12.66 10.57
C ALA A 71 -9.06 11.48 9.66
N THR A 72 -9.31 10.30 10.24
CA THR A 72 -9.59 9.07 9.49
C THR A 72 -10.99 9.06 8.87
N THR A 73 -11.99 9.69 9.50
CA THR A 73 -13.32 9.89 8.87
C THR A 73 -13.23 10.82 7.68
N LEU A 74 -12.52 11.95 7.81
CA LEU A 74 -12.28 12.86 6.70
C LEU A 74 -11.52 12.17 5.57
N LEU A 75 -10.55 11.32 5.92
CA LEU A 75 -9.83 10.49 4.95
C LEU A 75 -10.75 9.50 4.24
N PHE A 76 -11.65 8.82 4.97
CA PHE A 76 -12.59 7.83 4.44
C PHE A 76 -13.61 8.46 3.48
N VAL A 77 -14.25 9.57 3.87
CA VAL A 77 -15.23 10.26 3.02
C VAL A 77 -14.55 11.06 1.89
N GLY A 78 -13.26 11.37 2.04
CA GLY A 78 -12.50 12.14 1.06
C GLY A 78 -12.89 13.62 1.06
N TYR A 79 -12.94 14.24 2.24
CA TYR A 79 -13.08 15.69 2.38
C TYR A 79 -11.72 16.31 2.69
N LYS A 80 -11.30 17.28 1.89
CA LYS A 80 -9.92 17.80 1.89
C LYS A 80 -8.92 16.65 1.86
N SER A 81 -9.14 15.69 0.96
CA SER A 81 -8.56 14.34 0.96
C SER A 81 -7.05 14.29 1.20
N ARG A 82 -6.29 15.20 0.59
CA ARG A 82 -4.83 15.29 0.77
C ARG A 82 -4.45 15.77 2.17
N LEU A 83 -5.14 16.77 2.71
CA LEU A 83 -4.91 17.25 4.08
C LEU A 83 -5.34 16.20 5.10
N ALA A 84 -6.47 15.54 4.88
CA ALA A 84 -6.93 14.44 5.74
C ALA A 84 -5.95 13.26 5.74
N ALA A 85 -5.30 12.98 4.61
CA ALA A 85 -4.27 11.96 4.47
C ALA A 85 -3.00 12.33 5.27
N VAL A 86 -2.53 13.58 5.13
CA VAL A 86 -1.43 14.10 5.96
C VAL A 86 -1.77 14.01 7.45
N TRP A 87 -2.95 14.49 7.84
CA TRP A 87 -3.39 14.47 9.24
C TRP A 87 -3.47 13.04 9.79
N SER A 88 -4.04 12.10 9.04
CA SER A 88 -4.12 10.69 9.46
C SER A 88 -2.73 10.06 9.61
N GLY A 89 -1.80 10.34 8.69
CA GLY A 89 -0.42 9.88 8.78
C GLY A 89 0.32 10.46 9.99
N LEU A 90 0.14 11.76 10.28
CA LEU A 90 0.73 12.41 11.46
C LEU A 90 0.16 11.87 12.77
N VAL A 91 -1.16 11.59 12.83
CA VAL A 91 -1.77 10.91 13.98
C VAL A 91 -1.19 9.51 14.14
N GLY A 92 -1.04 8.74 13.06
CA GLY A 92 -0.40 7.44 13.08
C GLY A 92 1.04 7.48 13.61
N PHE A 93 1.83 8.50 13.23
CA PHE A 93 3.16 8.71 13.79
C PHE A 93 3.16 9.17 15.24
N ALA A 94 2.19 9.98 15.67
CA ALA A 94 2.04 10.30 17.08
C ALA A 94 1.74 9.03 17.90
N ILE A 95 0.86 8.14 17.40
CA ILE A 95 0.60 6.82 17.99
C ILE A 95 1.88 6.00 18.08
N TYR A 96 2.64 5.90 16.99
CA TYR A 96 3.85 5.08 16.92
C TYR A 96 5.00 5.61 17.78
N TYR A 97 5.43 6.85 17.58
CA TYR A 97 6.62 7.41 18.23
C TYR A 97 6.35 7.92 19.64
N TYR A 98 5.30 8.73 19.83
CA TYR A 98 5.06 9.35 21.13
C TYR A 98 4.36 8.37 22.07
N PHE A 99 3.20 7.85 21.70
CA PHE A 99 2.48 6.95 22.61
C PHE A 99 3.09 5.54 22.67
N GLY A 100 3.56 5.02 21.54
CA GLY A 100 4.21 3.71 21.45
C GLY A 100 5.57 3.71 22.12
N HIS A 101 6.55 4.40 21.53
CA HIS A 101 7.92 4.39 22.05
C HIS A 101 8.11 5.24 23.31
N ALA A 102 7.72 6.51 23.31
CA ALA A 102 8.03 7.41 24.42
C ALA A 102 7.21 7.12 25.70
N LEU A 103 5.95 6.69 25.55
CA LEU A 103 5.09 6.31 26.69
C LEU A 103 5.01 4.79 26.93
N GLY A 104 5.77 3.99 26.19
CA GLY A 104 5.92 2.55 26.44
C GLY A 104 4.70 1.68 26.09
N ARG A 105 3.82 2.11 25.17
CA ARG A 105 2.72 1.26 24.66
C ARG A 105 3.23 0.32 23.58
N GLU A 106 3.90 -0.75 24.00
CA GLU A 106 4.57 -1.73 23.12
C GLU A 106 3.73 -2.18 21.91
N PRO A 107 2.42 -2.49 22.01
CA PRO A 107 1.63 -2.93 20.87
C PRO A 107 1.54 -1.91 19.71
N TRP A 108 1.85 -0.65 19.98
CA TRP A 108 1.79 0.46 19.00
C TRP A 108 3.11 0.67 18.25
N THR A 109 4.16 -0.03 18.66
CA THR A 109 5.53 0.11 18.12
C THR A 109 5.88 -0.87 17.00
N HIS A 110 4.95 -1.75 16.63
CA HIS A 110 5.19 -2.71 15.56
C HIS A 110 5.31 -2.03 14.18
N HIS A 111 6.24 -2.51 13.35
CA HIS A 111 6.58 -1.89 12.06
C HIS A 111 5.40 -1.71 11.08
N HIS A 112 4.32 -2.49 11.20
CA HIS A 112 3.14 -2.31 10.36
C HIS A 112 2.36 -1.03 10.67
N ALA A 113 2.40 -0.54 11.91
CA ALA A 113 1.84 0.76 12.28
C ALA A 113 2.59 1.90 11.59
N TYR A 114 3.92 1.79 11.49
CA TYR A 114 4.76 2.72 10.76
C TYR A 114 4.41 2.73 9.26
N LEU A 115 4.32 1.56 8.62
CA LEU A 115 3.96 1.47 7.20
C LEU A 115 2.59 2.09 6.92
N LEU A 116 1.57 1.81 7.74
CA LEU A 116 0.23 2.37 7.57
C LEU A 116 0.23 3.91 7.65
N SER A 117 1.04 4.46 8.55
CA SER A 117 1.23 5.91 8.70
C SER A 117 1.94 6.53 7.49
N VAL A 118 3.03 5.90 7.02
CA VAL A 118 3.75 6.32 5.80
C VAL A 118 2.85 6.25 4.57
N ALA A 119 2.05 5.18 4.44
CA ALA A 119 1.14 5.01 3.32
C ALA A 119 0.08 6.14 3.25
N ALA A 120 -0.43 6.60 4.40
CA ALA A 120 -1.30 7.76 4.47
C ALA A 120 -0.60 9.07 4.06
N LEU A 121 0.68 9.25 4.39
CA LEU A 121 1.43 10.41 3.91
C LEU A 121 1.66 10.33 2.39
N LEU A 122 2.03 9.16 1.87
CA LEU A 122 2.23 8.97 0.44
C LEU A 122 0.94 9.15 -0.37
N ILE A 123 -0.22 8.71 0.15
CA ILE A 123 -1.49 8.90 -0.56
C ILE A 123 -1.88 10.38 -0.70
N ALA A 124 -1.39 11.27 0.18
CA ALA A 124 -1.58 12.72 0.05
C ALA A 124 -0.93 13.29 -1.23
N LEU A 125 0.10 12.62 -1.75
CA LEU A 125 0.84 13.01 -2.95
C LEU A 125 0.12 12.58 -4.24
N THR A 126 -0.95 11.80 -4.13
CA THR A 126 -1.75 11.30 -5.25
C THR A 126 -2.98 12.18 -5.52
N PRO A 127 -3.71 11.98 -6.64
CA PRO A 127 -5.01 12.62 -6.87
C PRO A 127 -6.17 11.90 -6.12
N CYS A 128 -5.95 11.39 -4.90
CA CYS A 128 -6.92 10.57 -4.15
C CYS A 128 -8.27 11.23 -3.82
N GLY A 129 -8.38 12.55 -3.99
CA GLY A 129 -9.62 13.31 -3.86
C GLY A 129 -10.38 13.55 -5.17
N ARG A 130 -9.88 13.07 -6.32
CA ARG A 130 -10.54 13.29 -7.64
C ARG A 130 -11.58 12.21 -7.99
N SER A 131 -11.60 11.08 -7.30
CA SER A 131 -12.61 10.01 -7.45
C SER A 131 -13.12 9.53 -6.09
N PHE A 132 -14.36 9.05 -6.04
CA PHE A 132 -15.02 8.44 -4.87
C PHE A 132 -14.90 9.25 -3.56
N SER A 133 -14.96 10.58 -3.64
CA SER A 133 -14.70 11.49 -2.53
C SER A 133 -15.77 12.57 -2.44
N LEU A 134 -15.95 13.15 -1.25
CA LEU A 134 -16.77 14.34 -1.05
C LEU A 134 -16.19 15.54 -1.82
N ASP A 135 -14.87 15.68 -1.88
CA ASP A 135 -14.19 16.71 -2.69
C ASP A 135 -14.65 16.67 -4.16
N ARG A 136 -14.74 15.47 -4.74
CA ARG A 136 -15.22 15.25 -6.11
C ARG A 136 -16.67 15.64 -6.26
N TYR A 137 -17.52 15.17 -5.35
CA TYR A 137 -18.95 15.49 -5.37
C TYR A 137 -19.19 17.01 -5.35
N LEU A 138 -18.50 17.72 -4.44
CA LEU A 138 -18.60 19.17 -4.33
C LEU A 138 -18.08 19.88 -5.59
N ALA A 139 -16.97 19.42 -6.15
CA ALA A 139 -16.39 19.99 -7.37
C ALA A 139 -17.30 19.82 -8.59
N VAL A 140 -17.91 18.64 -8.77
CA VAL A 140 -18.87 18.37 -9.86
C VAL A 140 -20.15 19.19 -9.68
N THR A 141 -20.66 19.27 -8.44
CA THR A 141 -21.86 20.06 -8.13
C THR A 141 -21.64 21.53 -8.44
N ARG A 142 -20.46 22.08 -8.09
CA ARG A 142 -20.08 23.45 -8.42
C ARG A 142 -20.01 23.66 -9.94
N ALA A 143 -19.30 22.79 -10.67
CA ALA A 143 -19.18 22.89 -12.12
C ALA A 143 -20.57 22.87 -12.81
N ARG A 144 -21.48 21.99 -12.37
CA ARG A 144 -22.86 21.93 -12.90
C ARG A 144 -23.63 23.23 -12.66
N ARG A 145 -23.51 23.84 -11.48
CA ARG A 145 -24.18 25.12 -11.16
C ARG A 145 -23.65 26.27 -12.02
N GLU A 146 -22.37 26.23 -12.37
CA GLU A 146 -21.70 27.23 -13.21
C GLU A 146 -21.86 26.94 -14.72
N GLY A 147 -22.51 25.84 -15.11
CA GLY A 147 -22.64 25.44 -16.52
C GLY A 147 -21.35 24.89 -17.13
N HIS A 148 -20.33 24.57 -16.33
CA HIS A 148 -19.06 24.02 -16.76
C HIS A 148 -19.09 22.48 -16.85
N ALA A 149 -18.22 21.91 -17.69
CA ALA A 149 -17.99 20.48 -17.73
C ALA A 149 -17.45 19.96 -16.38
N PRO A 150 -17.82 18.73 -15.95
CA PRO A 150 -17.30 18.16 -14.72
C PRO A 150 -15.77 18.04 -14.80
N PRO A 151 -15.03 18.31 -13.71
CA PRO A 151 -13.57 18.16 -13.71
C PRO A 151 -13.13 16.73 -14.09
N PRO A 152 -11.92 16.50 -14.61
CA PRO A 152 -11.46 15.16 -14.95
C PRO A 152 -11.14 14.31 -13.70
N GLU A 153 -11.36 12.99 -13.79
CA GLU A 153 -10.94 11.98 -12.80
C GLU A 153 -9.55 11.41 -13.11
N TYR A 154 -8.67 12.28 -13.61
CA TYR A 154 -7.30 11.92 -13.97
C TYR A 154 -6.32 12.82 -13.22
N GLY A 155 -5.09 12.37 -13.03
CA GLY A 155 -4.06 13.16 -12.37
C GLY A 155 -2.68 12.52 -12.48
N ASN A 156 -1.69 13.23 -11.95
CA ASN A 156 -0.31 12.74 -11.89
C ASN A 156 -0.18 11.56 -10.91
N LEU A 157 0.45 10.47 -11.34
CA LEU A 157 0.55 9.20 -10.62
C LEU A 157 1.88 9.04 -9.84
N TRP A 158 2.74 10.06 -9.79
CA TRP A 158 4.03 9.99 -9.09
C TRP A 158 3.92 9.51 -7.63
N GLY A 159 2.87 9.93 -6.89
CA GLY A 159 2.64 9.46 -5.53
C GLY A 159 2.35 7.95 -5.43
N LEU A 160 1.69 7.35 -6.44
CA LEU A 160 1.56 5.89 -6.53
C LEU A 160 2.91 5.23 -6.82
N ARG A 161 3.80 5.88 -7.60
CA ARG A 161 5.15 5.39 -7.84
C ARG A 161 6.01 5.40 -6.57
N LEU A 162 5.83 6.40 -5.70
CA LEU A 162 6.47 6.39 -4.39
C LEU A 162 5.96 5.26 -3.49
N ILE A 163 4.67 4.92 -3.56
CA ILE A 163 4.12 3.74 -2.86
C ILE A 163 4.78 2.47 -3.40
N VAL A 164 4.89 2.33 -4.73
CA VAL A 164 5.61 1.20 -5.37
C VAL A 164 7.05 1.10 -4.88
N LEU A 165 7.78 2.22 -4.83
CA LEU A 165 9.15 2.25 -4.32
C LEU A 165 9.21 1.84 -2.85
N GLN A 166 8.34 2.40 -2.01
CA GLN A 166 8.24 2.07 -0.59
C GLN A 166 8.02 0.57 -0.36
N LEU A 167 7.11 -0.05 -1.13
CA LEU A 167 6.86 -1.49 -1.05
C LEU A 167 8.07 -2.31 -1.51
N SER A 168 8.75 -1.87 -2.58
CA SER A 168 9.91 -2.57 -3.11
C SER A 168 11.09 -2.55 -2.11
N VAL A 169 11.33 -1.40 -1.48
CA VAL A 169 12.31 -1.23 -0.40
C VAL A 169 11.94 -2.11 0.79
N LEU A 170 10.67 -2.13 1.18
CA LEU A 170 10.20 -2.95 2.28
C LEU A 170 10.46 -4.44 2.01
N TYR A 171 10.05 -4.95 0.84
CA TYR A 171 10.31 -6.35 0.49
C TYR A 171 11.80 -6.68 0.46
N PHE A 172 12.63 -5.79 -0.08
CA PHE A 172 14.07 -5.99 -0.15
C PHE A 172 14.69 -6.14 1.26
N PHE A 173 14.42 -5.18 2.15
CA PHE A 173 14.99 -5.24 3.51
C PHE A 173 14.36 -6.35 4.35
N SER A 174 13.09 -6.69 4.11
CA SER A 174 12.41 -7.84 4.71
C SER A 174 13.07 -9.16 4.32
N ALA A 175 13.42 -9.34 3.04
CA ALA A 175 14.14 -10.52 2.54
C ALA A 175 15.59 -10.55 3.06
N PHE A 176 16.25 -9.39 3.05
CA PHE A 176 17.64 -9.26 3.50
C PHE A 176 17.80 -9.64 4.97
N ASP A 177 16.93 -9.14 5.86
CA ASP A 177 16.92 -9.51 7.28
C ASP A 177 16.74 -11.02 7.49
N LYS A 178 15.93 -11.66 6.63
CA LYS A 178 15.69 -13.11 6.64
C LYS A 178 16.78 -13.93 5.93
N THR A 179 17.77 -13.29 5.32
CA THR A 179 18.90 -13.98 4.68
C THR A 179 19.98 -14.30 5.71
N SER A 180 19.57 -14.96 6.80
CA SER A 180 20.45 -15.43 7.86
C SER A 180 20.29 -16.94 8.03
N LEU A 181 21.34 -17.64 8.48
CA LEU A 181 21.25 -19.07 8.76
C LEU A 181 20.18 -19.40 9.82
N ALA A 182 19.96 -18.49 10.76
CA ALA A 182 18.92 -18.63 11.78
C ALA A 182 17.51 -18.69 11.19
N PHE A 183 17.24 -17.91 10.14
CA PHE A 183 15.94 -17.94 9.47
C PHE A 183 15.88 -19.06 8.41
N LEU A 184 16.89 -19.16 7.54
CA LEU A 184 16.92 -20.10 6.41
C LEU A 184 16.94 -21.57 6.83
N SER A 185 17.42 -21.88 8.05
CA SER A 185 17.35 -23.23 8.61
C SER A 185 15.92 -23.70 8.92
N GLY A 186 14.92 -22.81 8.88
CA GLY A 186 13.54 -23.10 9.24
C GLY A 186 13.23 -22.92 10.74
N ALA A 187 14.25 -22.79 11.59
CA ALA A 187 14.08 -22.75 13.04
C ALA A 187 13.13 -21.64 13.52
N ARG A 188 13.15 -20.46 12.87
CA ARG A 188 12.22 -19.37 13.20
C ARG A 188 10.77 -19.72 12.89
N LEU A 189 10.51 -20.40 11.77
CA LEU A 189 9.16 -20.84 11.40
C LEU A 189 8.67 -21.98 12.31
N GLU A 190 9.55 -22.91 12.67
CA GLU A 190 9.23 -23.95 13.68
C GLU A 190 8.83 -23.31 15.00
N HIS A 191 9.59 -22.33 15.48
CA HIS A 191 9.28 -21.66 16.75
C HIS A 191 7.96 -20.89 16.69
N ILE A 192 7.66 -20.21 15.58
CA ILE A 192 6.37 -19.56 15.35
C ILE A 192 5.23 -20.59 15.37
N PHE A 193 5.41 -21.73 14.72
CA PHE A 193 4.41 -22.79 14.68
C PHE A 193 4.14 -23.36 16.08
N LEU A 194 5.19 -23.66 16.84
CA LEU A 194 5.08 -24.11 18.23
C LEU A 194 4.35 -23.07 19.07
N TRP A 195 4.76 -21.81 19.00
CA TRP A 195 4.18 -20.73 19.80
C TRP A 195 2.67 -20.54 19.57
N PHE A 196 2.21 -20.59 18.32
CA PHE A 196 0.81 -20.30 18.00
C PHE A 196 -0.11 -21.52 17.88
N TYR A 197 0.42 -22.73 17.60
CA TYR A 197 -0.41 -23.87 17.22
C TYR A 197 -0.18 -25.15 18.03
N ALA A 198 1.06 -25.44 18.43
CA ALA A 198 1.41 -26.74 19.03
C ALA A 198 1.84 -26.66 20.51
N GLY A 199 2.08 -25.46 21.04
CA GLY A 199 2.54 -25.26 22.41
C GLY A 199 3.95 -25.84 22.63
N SER A 200 4.09 -26.65 23.68
CA SER A 200 5.35 -27.33 24.04
C SER A 200 5.63 -28.58 23.21
N ASP A 201 4.63 -29.14 22.54
CA ASP A 201 4.72 -30.46 21.95
C ASP A 201 5.25 -30.35 20.52
N TYR A 202 6.44 -30.90 20.29
CA TYR A 202 7.03 -30.87 18.96
C TYR A 202 6.21 -31.74 17.98
N PRO A 203 5.88 -31.25 16.78
CA PRO A 203 5.03 -31.99 15.86
C PRO A 203 5.65 -33.33 15.46
N GLY A 204 4.90 -34.42 15.66
CA GLY A 204 5.28 -35.76 15.21
C GLY A 204 5.22 -35.97 13.69
N LEU A 205 5.04 -34.90 12.90
CA LEU A 205 4.95 -34.93 11.45
C LEU A 205 6.32 -35.27 10.83
N PRO A 206 6.47 -36.41 10.13
CA PRO A 206 7.73 -36.76 9.49
C PRO A 206 8.18 -35.66 8.52
N GLY A 207 9.40 -35.17 8.70
CA GLY A 207 9.98 -34.13 7.83
C GLY A 207 9.55 -32.69 8.13
N PHE A 208 8.87 -32.41 9.25
CA PHE A 208 8.43 -31.07 9.63
C PHE A 208 9.55 -30.02 9.56
N ARG A 209 10.74 -30.34 10.08
CA ARG A 209 11.93 -29.49 9.98
C ARG A 209 12.33 -29.15 8.54
N HIS A 210 12.31 -30.14 7.65
CA HIS A 210 12.63 -29.90 6.23
C HIS A 210 11.56 -29.03 5.56
N LEU A 211 10.29 -29.24 5.90
CA LEU A 211 9.20 -28.39 5.41
C LEU A 211 9.36 -26.93 5.89
N ALA A 212 9.71 -26.71 7.16
CA ALA A 212 9.97 -25.39 7.69
C ALA A 212 11.16 -24.72 6.99
N MET A 213 12.26 -25.45 6.77
CA MET A 213 13.43 -24.96 6.04
C MET A 213 13.08 -24.57 4.59
N LEU A 214 12.40 -25.45 3.85
CA LEU A 214 11.97 -25.17 2.47
C LEU A 214 11.03 -23.97 2.41
N THR A 215 10.11 -23.85 3.38
CA THR A 215 9.21 -22.71 3.50
C THR A 215 9.99 -21.42 3.75
N ALA A 216 10.98 -21.43 4.67
CA ALA A 216 11.80 -20.26 4.95
C ALA A 216 12.56 -19.78 3.71
N ILE A 217 13.18 -20.71 2.97
CA ILE A 217 13.86 -20.41 1.71
C ILE A 217 12.88 -19.84 0.67
N ALA A 218 11.71 -20.48 0.52
CA ALA A 218 10.68 -20.02 -0.41
C ALA A 218 10.18 -18.61 -0.09
N VAL A 219 9.99 -18.27 1.19
CA VAL A 219 9.63 -16.92 1.64
C VAL A 219 10.68 -15.90 1.25
N VAL A 220 11.97 -16.17 1.51
CA VAL A 220 13.06 -15.24 1.17
C VAL A 220 13.17 -15.04 -0.34
N LEU A 221 13.12 -16.12 -1.12
CA LEU A 221 13.15 -16.06 -2.58
C LEU A 221 11.97 -15.28 -3.14
N LEU A 222 10.77 -15.52 -2.59
CA LEU A 222 9.57 -14.78 -2.98
C LEU A 222 9.70 -13.30 -2.64
N GLU A 223 10.12 -12.94 -1.43
CA GLU A 223 10.27 -11.52 -1.05
C GLU A 223 11.29 -10.79 -1.95
N TYR A 224 12.43 -11.41 -2.29
CA TYR A 224 13.34 -10.85 -3.29
C TYR A 224 12.71 -10.72 -4.68
N ALA A 225 11.97 -11.75 -5.11
CA ALA A 225 11.26 -11.72 -6.38
C ALA A 225 10.20 -10.61 -6.41
N LEU A 226 9.49 -10.35 -5.30
CA LEU A 226 8.54 -9.25 -5.18
C LEU A 226 9.23 -7.89 -5.18
N ALA A 227 10.34 -7.75 -4.43
CA ALA A 227 11.11 -6.51 -4.34
C ALA A 227 11.59 -6.01 -5.70
N PHE A 228 12.17 -6.90 -6.49
CA PHE A 228 12.73 -6.56 -7.79
C PHE A 228 11.73 -6.73 -8.93
N GLY A 229 10.87 -7.75 -8.87
CA GLY A 229 10.01 -8.13 -10.00
C GLY A 229 8.67 -7.40 -10.09
N LEU A 230 8.06 -6.95 -8.99
CA LEU A 230 6.77 -6.23 -9.05
C LEU A 230 6.84 -4.88 -9.80
N PRO A 231 7.91 -4.07 -9.64
CA PRO A 231 8.06 -2.83 -10.41
C PRO A 231 8.04 -3.05 -11.93
N PHE A 232 8.51 -4.19 -12.44
CA PHE A 232 8.59 -4.46 -13.88
C PHE A 232 7.30 -5.09 -14.43
N LEU A 233 6.75 -4.48 -15.48
CA LEU A 233 5.49 -4.89 -16.13
C LEU A 233 5.43 -6.39 -16.53
N PRO A 234 6.46 -7.01 -17.15
CA PRO A 234 6.36 -8.38 -17.62
C PRO A 234 6.18 -9.42 -16.51
N THR A 235 6.86 -9.19 -15.38
CA THR A 235 6.87 -10.07 -14.20
C THR A 235 5.71 -9.79 -13.26
N ARG A 236 5.23 -8.54 -13.21
CA ARG A 236 4.17 -8.06 -12.32
C ARG A 236 2.91 -8.92 -12.37
N ARG A 237 2.44 -9.32 -13.56
CA ARG A 237 1.19 -10.08 -13.72
C ARG A 237 1.17 -11.42 -12.97
N TYR A 238 2.33 -12.03 -12.79
CA TYR A 238 2.47 -13.29 -12.04
C TYR A 238 2.72 -13.03 -10.56
N LEU A 239 3.61 -12.06 -10.27
CA LEU A 239 4.04 -11.76 -8.92
C LEU A 239 2.95 -11.10 -8.07
N ILE A 240 2.00 -10.38 -8.66
CA ILE A 240 0.84 -9.86 -7.92
C ILE A 240 0.07 -11.01 -7.26
N TRP A 241 -0.21 -12.08 -7.99
CA TRP A 241 -0.97 -13.20 -7.43
C TRP A 241 -0.17 -13.96 -6.37
N ALA A 242 1.12 -14.19 -6.62
CA ALA A 242 2.00 -14.81 -5.62
C ALA A 242 2.08 -13.98 -4.34
N GLY A 243 2.23 -12.65 -4.46
CA GLY A 243 2.27 -11.73 -3.34
C GLY A 243 0.95 -11.63 -2.58
N LEU A 244 -0.19 -11.58 -3.30
CA LEU A 244 -1.52 -11.60 -2.66
C LEU A 244 -1.75 -12.91 -1.91
N ALA A 245 -1.41 -14.06 -2.51
CA ALA A 245 -1.53 -15.35 -1.85
C ALA A 245 -0.64 -15.43 -0.60
N PHE A 246 0.60 -14.95 -0.70
CA PHE A 246 1.53 -14.88 0.43
C PHE A 246 0.97 -14.04 1.58
N HIS A 247 0.44 -12.84 1.31
CA HIS A 247 -0.19 -12.00 2.32
C HIS A 247 -1.47 -12.61 2.89
N ALA A 248 -2.28 -13.29 2.07
CA ALA A 248 -3.46 -14.00 2.55
C ALA A 248 -3.09 -15.15 3.51
N ILE A 249 -2.04 -15.93 3.18
CA ILE A 249 -1.52 -16.99 4.06
C ILE A 249 -1.04 -16.38 5.38
N ILE A 250 -0.22 -15.32 5.33
CA ILE A 250 0.25 -14.63 6.55
C ILE A 250 -0.93 -14.08 7.36
N TYR A 251 -1.93 -13.50 6.71
CA TYR A 251 -3.11 -12.94 7.39
C TYR A 251 -3.84 -13.98 8.23
N VAL A 252 -3.96 -15.21 7.72
CA VAL A 252 -4.64 -16.32 8.41
C VAL A 252 -3.71 -17.03 9.41
N ALA A 253 -2.43 -17.18 9.06
CA ALA A 253 -1.48 -18.01 9.81
C ALA A 253 -0.73 -17.25 10.91
N LEU A 254 -0.69 -15.91 10.87
CA LEU A 254 0.10 -15.10 11.79
C LEU A 254 -0.75 -13.93 12.31
N PRO A 255 -0.57 -13.49 13.58
CA PRO A 255 -1.35 -12.40 14.18
C PRO A 255 -0.89 -11.00 13.69
N VAL A 256 -0.62 -10.86 12.39
CA VAL A 256 -0.17 -9.61 11.74
C VAL A 256 -1.17 -9.18 10.65
N TYR A 257 -2.46 -9.32 10.94
CA TYR A 257 -3.57 -9.12 10.00
C TYR A 257 -3.56 -7.74 9.31
N THR A 258 -3.30 -6.66 10.06
CA THR A 258 -3.28 -5.30 9.48
C THR A 258 -2.11 -5.04 8.54
N PHE A 259 -0.96 -5.71 8.74
CA PHE A 259 0.16 -5.62 7.82
C PHE A 259 -0.21 -6.20 6.46
N SER A 260 -0.65 -7.45 6.42
CA SER A 260 -1.01 -8.15 5.19
C SER A 260 -2.11 -7.41 4.42
N ALA A 261 -3.13 -6.93 5.12
CA ALA A 261 -4.21 -6.16 4.51
C ALA A 261 -3.72 -4.80 3.96
N THR A 262 -2.78 -4.14 4.65
CA THR A 262 -2.13 -2.92 4.13
C THR A 262 -1.37 -3.22 2.84
N MET A 263 -0.57 -4.29 2.80
CA MET A 263 0.18 -4.68 1.61
C MET A 263 -0.76 -4.98 0.42
N MET A 264 -1.85 -5.71 0.66
CA MET A 264 -2.86 -6.01 -0.37
C MET A 264 -3.56 -4.75 -0.90
N VAL A 265 -3.91 -3.78 -0.03
CA VAL A 265 -4.47 -2.49 -0.47
C VAL A 265 -3.47 -1.73 -1.32
N LEU A 266 -2.20 -1.68 -0.91
CA LEU A 266 -1.17 -0.94 -1.63
C LEU A 266 -0.76 -1.60 -2.96
N TYR A 267 -1.12 -2.86 -3.20
CA TYR A 267 -0.93 -3.51 -4.51
C TYR A 267 -1.70 -2.83 -5.64
N LEU A 268 -2.76 -2.06 -5.33
CA LEU A 268 -3.44 -1.21 -6.30
C LEU A 268 -2.49 -0.19 -6.95
N ALA A 269 -1.38 0.18 -6.31
CA ALA A 269 -0.37 1.07 -6.89
C ALA A 269 0.49 0.38 -7.96
N TYR A 270 0.57 -0.97 -7.96
CA TYR A 270 1.22 -1.71 -9.03
C TYR A 270 0.30 -1.90 -10.25
N LEU A 271 -1.02 -1.84 -10.09
CA LEU A 271 -1.92 -1.98 -11.23
C LEU A 271 -1.86 -0.73 -12.14
N ASP A 272 -2.09 -0.94 -13.43
CA ASP A 272 -2.31 0.17 -14.35
C ASP A 272 -3.60 0.90 -13.96
N ALA A 273 -3.50 2.21 -13.73
CA ALA A 273 -4.62 2.99 -13.20
C ALA A 273 -5.80 3.03 -14.18
N ASP A 274 -5.54 2.99 -15.49
CA ASP A 274 -6.57 3.01 -16.51
C ASP A 274 -7.21 1.63 -16.69
N ASP A 275 -6.47 0.55 -16.48
CA ASP A 275 -7.06 -0.79 -16.42
C ASP A 275 -7.98 -0.96 -15.21
N VAL A 276 -7.60 -0.40 -14.05
CA VAL A 276 -8.49 -0.35 -12.87
C VAL A 276 -9.75 0.47 -13.19
N ASP A 277 -9.63 1.60 -13.87
CA ASP A 277 -10.78 2.39 -14.34
C ASP A 277 -11.71 1.56 -15.23
N LYS A 278 -11.17 0.85 -16.23
CA LYS A 278 -11.97 -0.01 -17.13
C LYS A 278 -12.75 -1.07 -16.36
N VAL A 279 -12.12 -1.75 -15.40
CA VAL A 279 -12.79 -2.77 -14.58
C VAL A 279 -13.91 -2.15 -13.76
N ILE A 280 -13.65 -1.02 -13.10
CA ILE A 280 -14.66 -0.31 -12.30
C ILE A 280 -15.85 0.13 -13.18
N ARG A 281 -15.60 0.69 -14.37
CA ARG A 281 -16.67 1.09 -15.31
C ARG A 281 -17.53 -0.09 -15.72
N ARG A 282 -16.90 -1.23 -16.04
CA ARG A 282 -17.60 -2.48 -16.37
C ARG A 282 -18.49 -2.94 -15.22
N VAL A 283 -17.99 -2.92 -13.98
CA VAL A 283 -18.78 -3.28 -12.77
C VAL A 283 -19.94 -2.32 -12.54
N GLN A 284 -19.76 -1.04 -12.87
CA GLN A 284 -20.80 -0.02 -12.78
C GLN A 284 -21.82 -0.06 -13.94
N GLY A 285 -21.72 -1.01 -14.88
CA GLY A 285 -22.59 -1.10 -16.05
C GLY A 285 -22.37 0.03 -17.06
N MET A 286 -21.26 0.76 -16.99
CA MET A 286 -20.87 1.74 -18.00
C MET A 286 -20.09 1.03 -19.10
N GLU A 287 -20.70 0.86 -20.27
CA GLU A 287 -19.98 0.32 -21.43
C GLU A 287 -18.78 1.20 -21.80
N PRO A 288 -17.66 0.63 -22.24
CA PRO A 288 -16.60 1.42 -22.86
C PRO A 288 -17.23 2.15 -24.03
N ALA A 289 -17.13 3.48 -24.07
CA ALA A 289 -17.56 4.25 -25.23
C ALA A 289 -16.93 3.59 -26.47
N ALA A 290 -17.78 3.06 -27.35
CA ALA A 290 -17.33 2.49 -28.60
C ALA A 290 -16.40 3.51 -29.25
N LYS A 291 -15.21 3.08 -29.69
CA LYS A 291 -14.37 3.92 -30.53
C LYS A 291 -15.23 4.27 -31.75
N THR A 292 -15.84 5.45 -31.76
CA THR A 292 -16.45 6.03 -32.94
C THR A 292 -15.32 6.11 -33.95
N GLY A 293 -15.31 5.14 -34.87
CA GLY A 293 -14.37 5.11 -35.97
C GLY A 293 -14.52 6.40 -36.74
N GLU A 294 -13.48 7.21 -36.73
CA GLU A 294 -13.19 8.11 -37.84
C GLU A 294 -13.03 7.24 -39.09
N THR A 295 -14.12 7.01 -39.80
CA THR A 295 -14.07 6.84 -41.24
C THR A 295 -13.76 8.21 -41.81
N THR A 296 -12.47 8.52 -41.97
CA THR A 296 -12.04 9.59 -42.84
C THR A 296 -12.39 9.20 -44.27
N SER A 297 -13.20 10.06 -44.88
CA SER A 297 -13.60 10.13 -46.28
C SER A 297 -12.41 10.17 -47.23
#